data_AF-A0A2N2ZRH4-F1
#
_entry.id   AF-A0A2N2ZRH4-F1
#
_cell.length_a   1.000
_cell.length_b   1.000
_cell.length_c   1.000
_cell.angle_alpha   90.00
_cell.angle_beta   90.00
_cell.angle_gamma   90.00
#
_symmetry.space_group_name_H-M   'P 1'
#
loop_
_entity.id
_entity.type
_entity.pdbx_description
1 polymer ?
#
loop_
_entity_poly.entity_id
_entity_poly.type
_entity_poly.pdbx_seq_one_letter_code
_entity_poly.pdbx_strand_id
1 'polypeptide(L)'
;MKILIKATILFIFSFFTIANATELKSYQEKVNGITFTIDPRIELYNIIAMQAGHPGMTASNIKYKQDCLEYFSKYKNLEAPNLLYETVQKGWSLDDPMSFLLYLDNNFNLKKGLNSETIKRGGGIEQITKLAKSFKEFAEKSEFTTFFNEIQKDSYSQILNNVKYNFKDFLGLEYLENYYGEKINSYNLILNINGGYGNFGINVSTKEGADLYAIVETNTHSGNLPTYYPTISVIDLLLHEFSHGFVNPKIDKYEKDLSKSENLLAPIAESMQQQAYWDWQVTVKEHIVRAIVTRIAAQIYGKHLMENTYYKLMIAQRFIYADAIIERLKFYEDNRDIYENFNEFAPELIKVFDTISDDYITEKQNKVESIRNTNIEKIPKPYEFAKDSTTYFILSTHENNKEQEKQMQDFVSKYRDMFSKEIKIITDNEALKMDLSNSDIVIFGTINGNLFLKKHINIIPIKITDSYIISNKTVNGTDLQLVTSWVNPYNNKKAMIIYTAQKIESIKNFYFSSNKDQYHYWIAENLIPIDTGNYEKYSRVWMPSIF
;
A
#
# COMPACT_ATOMS: atom_id res chain seq x y z
N MET A 1 62.61 17.09 -71.36
CA MET A 1 62.92 18.01 -70.26
C MET A 1 62.02 17.64 -69.09
N LYS A 2 62.60 17.17 -67.99
CA LYS A 2 61.91 16.58 -66.83
C LYS A 2 61.14 17.65 -66.05
N ILE A 3 59.86 17.43 -65.76
CA ILE A 3 59.23 17.94 -64.54
C ILE A 3 58.44 16.80 -63.90
N LEU A 4 58.82 16.52 -62.67
CA LEU A 4 58.40 15.46 -61.77
C LEU A 4 57.21 16.00 -60.96
N ILE A 5 56.05 15.34 -61.00
CA ILE A 5 54.98 15.57 -60.00
C ILE A 5 54.71 14.24 -59.32
N LYS A 6 55.14 14.15 -58.06
CA LYS A 6 54.80 13.06 -57.13
C LYS A 6 53.34 13.24 -56.72
N ALA A 7 52.49 12.27 -57.03
CA ALA A 7 51.18 12.14 -56.43
C ALA A 7 51.29 11.23 -55.19
N THR A 8 51.13 11.82 -54.01
CA THR A 8 50.99 11.11 -52.74
C THR A 8 49.55 10.59 -52.64
N ILE A 9 49.36 9.27 -52.70
CA ILE A 9 48.07 8.64 -52.41
C ILE A 9 47.95 8.50 -50.88
N LEU A 10 47.07 9.30 -50.27
CA LEU A 10 46.71 9.19 -48.86
C LEU A 10 45.55 8.18 -48.74
N PHE A 11 45.84 6.95 -48.31
CA PHE A 11 44.80 5.99 -47.94
C PHE A 11 44.26 6.37 -46.55
N ILE A 12 43.07 6.96 -46.50
CA ILE A 12 42.31 7.12 -45.25
C ILE A 12 41.60 5.79 -45.00
N PHE A 13 42.17 4.95 -44.13
CA PHE A 13 41.45 3.84 -43.53
C PHE A 13 40.49 4.41 -42.47
N SER A 14 39.22 4.60 -42.83
CA SER A 14 38.15 4.78 -41.85
C SER A 14 37.92 3.42 -41.18
N PHE A 15 38.56 3.20 -40.03
CA PHE A 15 38.14 2.17 -39.09
C PHE A 15 36.75 2.54 -38.56
N PHE A 16 35.70 2.02 -39.19
CA PHE A 16 34.43 1.86 -38.50
C PHE A 16 34.66 0.78 -37.43
N THR A 17 34.92 1.19 -36.20
CA THR A 17 34.63 0.34 -35.06
C THR A 17 33.13 0.08 -35.09
N ILE A 18 32.75 -1.12 -35.52
CA ILE A 18 31.44 -1.67 -35.25
C ILE A 18 31.36 -1.70 -33.72
N ALA A 19 30.68 -0.70 -33.14
CA ALA A 19 30.32 -0.74 -31.75
C ALA A 19 29.46 -1.98 -31.59
N ASN A 20 29.99 -3.00 -30.91
CA ASN A 20 29.16 -4.09 -30.43
C ASN A 20 28.06 -3.40 -29.61
N ALA A 21 26.81 -3.53 -30.05
CA ALA A 21 25.68 -3.07 -29.27
C ALA A 21 25.79 -3.74 -27.91
N THR A 22 26.06 -2.95 -26.87
CA THR A 22 26.17 -3.46 -25.51
C THR A 22 24.80 -4.01 -25.14
N GLU A 23 24.73 -5.24 -24.63
CA GLU A 23 23.46 -5.78 -24.16
C GLU A 23 23.02 -5.04 -22.89
N LEU A 24 21.71 -4.86 -22.69
CA LEU A 24 21.18 -4.28 -21.46
C LEU A 24 21.57 -5.15 -20.26
N LYS A 25 22.18 -4.54 -19.24
CA LYS A 25 22.57 -5.22 -18.00
C LYS A 25 21.33 -5.56 -17.20
N SER A 26 21.42 -6.61 -16.39
CA SER A 26 20.43 -6.90 -15.35
C SER A 26 20.78 -6.18 -14.06
N TYR A 27 19.82 -5.42 -13.52
CA TYR A 27 19.90 -4.84 -12.18
C TYR A 27 18.85 -5.53 -11.30
N GLN A 28 19.31 -6.46 -10.47
CA GLN A 28 18.44 -7.26 -9.62
C GLN A 28 19.11 -7.61 -8.29
N GLU A 29 18.31 -7.76 -7.24
CA GLU A 29 18.70 -8.33 -5.95
C GLU A 29 17.67 -9.38 -5.53
N LYS A 30 18.12 -10.49 -4.96
CA LYS A 30 17.23 -11.54 -4.45
C LYS A 30 17.18 -11.45 -2.92
N VAL A 31 15.98 -11.30 -2.37
CA VAL A 31 15.73 -11.22 -0.93
C VAL A 31 14.61 -12.18 -0.59
N ASN A 32 14.88 -13.13 0.31
CA ASN A 32 13.91 -14.10 0.83
C ASN A 32 13.04 -14.76 -0.26
N GLY A 33 13.68 -15.16 -1.37
CA GLY A 33 13.04 -15.85 -2.50
C GLY A 33 12.43 -14.96 -3.58
N ILE A 34 12.23 -13.66 -3.32
CA ILE A 34 11.72 -12.68 -4.28
C ILE A 34 12.88 -12.01 -5.02
N THR A 35 12.78 -11.90 -6.34
CA THR A 35 13.74 -11.16 -7.17
C THR A 35 13.23 -9.74 -7.37
N PHE A 36 13.94 -8.75 -6.82
CA PHE A 36 13.65 -7.33 -7.00
C PHE A 36 14.46 -6.82 -8.19
N THR A 37 13.81 -6.19 -9.17
CA THR A 37 14.42 -5.85 -10.46
C THR A 37 14.11 -4.42 -10.86
N ILE A 38 15.09 -3.73 -11.44
CA ILE A 38 14.86 -2.51 -12.23
C ILE A 38 14.82 -2.96 -13.69
N ASP A 39 13.61 -3.02 -14.27
CA ASP A 39 13.40 -3.62 -15.57
C ASP A 39 13.58 -2.58 -16.70
N PRO A 40 14.54 -2.76 -17.62
CA PRO A 40 14.81 -1.77 -18.66
C PRO A 40 13.64 -1.57 -19.62
N ARG A 41 12.73 -2.54 -19.77
CA ARG A 41 11.56 -2.44 -20.64
C ARG A 41 10.55 -1.46 -20.05
N ILE A 42 10.34 -1.53 -18.74
CA ILE A 42 9.47 -0.62 -18.00
C ILE A 42 10.10 0.76 -17.86
N GLU A 43 11.40 0.85 -17.62
CA GLU A 43 12.08 2.15 -17.56
C GLU A 43 12.05 2.87 -18.91
N LEU A 44 12.26 2.16 -20.02
CA LEU A 44 12.13 2.76 -21.35
C LEU A 44 10.70 3.21 -21.63
N TYR A 45 9.70 2.40 -21.28
CA TYR A 45 8.29 2.77 -21.40
C TYR A 45 8.00 4.08 -20.65
N ASN A 46 8.42 4.18 -19.38
CA ASN A 46 8.20 5.36 -18.56
C ASN A 46 8.88 6.59 -19.18
N ILE A 47 10.12 6.46 -19.67
CA ILE A 47 10.83 7.53 -20.37
C ILE A 47 10.05 7.99 -21.60
N ILE A 48 9.60 7.07 -22.46
CA ILE A 48 8.81 7.40 -23.66
C ILE A 48 7.50 8.09 -23.28
N ALA A 49 6.80 7.58 -22.26
CA ALA A 49 5.56 8.16 -21.75
C ALA A 49 5.77 9.58 -21.20
N MET A 50 6.87 9.83 -20.48
CA MET A 50 7.26 11.16 -20.01
C MET A 50 7.48 12.13 -21.17
N GLN A 51 8.18 11.69 -22.22
CA GLN A 51 8.40 12.52 -23.41
C GLN A 51 7.11 12.82 -24.17
N ALA A 52 6.11 11.94 -24.06
CA ALA A 52 4.76 12.15 -24.58
C ALA A 52 3.89 13.07 -23.70
N GLY A 53 4.37 13.48 -22.51
CA GLY A 53 3.60 14.30 -21.56
C GLY A 53 2.54 13.51 -20.79
N HIS A 54 2.72 12.20 -20.60
CA HIS A 54 1.79 11.37 -19.83
C HIS A 54 1.68 11.86 -18.37
N PRO A 55 0.47 12.08 -17.84
CA PRO A 55 0.29 12.70 -16.52
C PRO A 55 0.59 11.77 -15.34
N GLY A 56 0.56 10.45 -15.54
CA GLY A 56 0.73 9.46 -14.47
C GLY A 56 2.16 9.22 -13.99
N MET A 57 3.04 10.21 -13.99
CA MET A 57 4.43 10.01 -13.58
C MET A 57 4.60 10.18 -12.07
N THR A 58 5.64 9.56 -11.48
CA THR A 58 5.92 9.65 -10.04
C THR A 58 5.80 11.09 -9.51
N ALA A 59 5.12 11.26 -8.37
CA ALA A 59 4.98 12.57 -7.74
C ALA A 59 6.28 13.03 -7.06
N SER A 60 7.23 12.10 -6.83
CA SER A 60 8.49 12.40 -6.17
C SER A 60 9.42 13.24 -7.04
N ASN A 61 10.03 14.27 -6.45
CA ASN A 61 11.06 15.09 -7.07
C ASN A 61 12.43 14.42 -6.91
N ILE A 62 12.64 13.33 -7.66
CA ILE A 62 13.91 12.58 -7.65
C ILE A 62 14.81 12.99 -8.82
N LYS A 63 16.13 12.92 -8.61
CA LYS A 63 17.13 13.27 -9.64
C LYS A 63 16.97 12.40 -10.89
N TYR A 64 16.68 11.11 -10.72
CA TYR A 64 16.51 10.18 -11.84
C TYR A 64 15.43 10.62 -12.83
N LYS A 65 14.30 11.15 -12.34
CA LYS A 65 13.22 11.69 -13.16
C LYS A 65 13.70 12.88 -14.01
N GLN A 66 14.47 13.79 -13.41
CA GLN A 66 15.05 14.93 -14.12
C GLN A 66 16.06 14.47 -15.18
N ASP A 67 16.94 13.54 -14.83
CA ASP A 67 17.92 12.97 -15.76
C ASP A 67 17.22 12.33 -16.98
N CYS A 68 16.11 11.63 -16.76
CA CYS A 68 15.29 11.07 -17.84
C CYS A 68 14.65 12.16 -18.72
N LEU A 69 14.10 13.23 -18.13
CA LEU A 69 13.51 14.31 -18.91
C LEU A 69 14.57 15.01 -19.78
N GLU A 70 15.71 15.36 -19.19
CA GLU A 70 16.77 16.11 -19.84
C GLU A 70 17.45 15.30 -20.94
N TYR A 71 17.91 14.09 -20.61
CA TYR A 71 18.66 13.24 -21.53
C TYR A 71 17.83 12.86 -22.77
N PHE A 72 16.54 12.58 -22.58
CA PHE A 72 15.66 12.12 -23.65
C PHE A 72 14.85 13.21 -24.34
N SER A 73 14.92 14.47 -23.88
CA SER A 73 14.15 15.62 -24.40
C SER A 73 14.25 15.82 -25.92
N LYS A 74 15.44 15.60 -26.49
CA LYS A 74 15.70 15.72 -27.94
C LYS A 74 15.06 14.62 -28.80
N TYR A 75 14.60 13.53 -28.18
CA TYR A 75 14.01 12.37 -28.85
C TYR A 75 12.48 12.32 -28.78
N LYS A 76 11.83 13.31 -28.17
CA LYS A 76 10.36 13.37 -28.02
C LYS A 76 9.57 13.31 -29.34
N ASN A 77 10.21 13.67 -30.45
CA ASN A 77 9.61 13.65 -31.79
C ASN A 77 9.86 12.34 -32.56
N LEU A 78 10.51 11.34 -31.95
CA LEU A 78 10.56 9.98 -32.53
C LEU A 78 9.17 9.35 -32.55
N GLU A 79 9.00 8.24 -33.27
CA GLU A 79 7.68 7.65 -33.50
C GLU A 79 7.07 7.04 -32.22
N ALA A 80 7.90 6.54 -31.29
CA ALA A 80 7.44 5.77 -30.14
C ALA A 80 6.47 6.52 -29.20
N PRO A 81 6.72 7.78 -28.78
CA PRO A 81 5.75 8.57 -28.01
C PRO A 81 4.35 8.62 -28.64
N ASN A 82 4.27 8.91 -29.95
CA ASN A 82 2.99 9.02 -30.66
C ASN A 82 2.29 7.67 -30.81
N LEU A 83 3.03 6.61 -31.15
CA LEU A 83 2.47 5.26 -31.27
C LEU A 83 1.97 4.72 -29.94
N LEU A 84 2.67 5.02 -28.84
CA LEU A 84 2.21 4.64 -27.51
C LEU A 84 0.85 5.27 -27.22
N TYR A 85 0.73 6.57 -27.42
CA TYR A 85 -0.53 7.29 -27.20
C TYR A 85 -1.65 6.78 -28.11
N GLU A 86 -1.37 6.56 -29.40
CA GLU A 86 -2.34 5.97 -30.34
C GLU A 86 -2.81 4.59 -29.87
N THR A 87 -1.90 3.75 -29.38
CA THR A 87 -2.22 2.40 -28.89
C THR A 87 -3.10 2.46 -27.65
N VAL A 88 -2.83 3.39 -26.72
CA VAL A 88 -3.68 3.63 -25.55
C VAL A 88 -5.08 4.06 -25.97
N GLN A 89 -5.20 5.01 -26.91
CA GLN A 89 -6.48 5.51 -27.41
C GLN A 89 -7.34 4.45 -28.12
N LYS A 90 -6.76 3.34 -28.58
CA LYS A 90 -7.51 2.22 -29.18
C LYS A 90 -8.26 1.37 -28.16
N GLY A 91 -8.01 1.56 -26.87
CA GLY A 91 -8.78 0.96 -25.79
C GLY A 91 -7.99 0.08 -24.84
N TRP A 92 -6.67 0.24 -24.75
CA TRP A 92 -5.91 -0.39 -23.67
C TRP A 92 -6.43 0.06 -22.30
N SER A 93 -6.65 -0.93 -21.44
CA SER A 93 -6.85 -0.75 -20.01
C SER A 93 -5.53 -0.42 -19.31
N LEU A 94 -5.59 -0.10 -18.02
CA LEU A 94 -4.42 0.33 -17.23
C LEU A 94 -3.29 -0.71 -17.23
N ASP A 95 -3.61 -2.00 -17.21
CA ASP A 95 -2.63 -3.09 -17.05
C ASP A 95 -2.04 -3.58 -18.39
N ASP A 96 -2.70 -3.23 -19.51
CA ASP A 96 -2.33 -3.71 -20.83
C ASP A 96 -0.90 -3.33 -21.25
N PRO A 97 -0.44 -2.07 -21.03
CA PRO A 97 0.95 -1.71 -21.31
C PRO A 97 1.94 -2.56 -20.52
N MET A 98 1.69 -2.80 -19.23
CA MET A 98 2.60 -3.59 -18.39
C MET A 98 2.67 -5.04 -18.86
N SER A 99 1.52 -5.61 -19.23
CA SER A 99 1.45 -6.95 -19.85
C SER A 99 2.26 -7.00 -21.14
N PHE A 100 2.08 -6.03 -22.04
CA PHE A 100 2.86 -5.93 -23.27
C PHE A 100 4.39 -5.91 -23.01
N LEU A 101 4.85 -5.12 -22.05
CA LEU A 101 6.28 -4.97 -21.74
C LEU A 101 6.91 -6.26 -21.22
N LEU A 102 6.20 -7.02 -20.40
CA LEU A 102 6.70 -8.32 -19.92
C LEU A 102 6.86 -9.34 -21.04
N TYR A 103 6.13 -9.19 -22.15
CA TYR A 103 6.28 -9.98 -23.37
C TYR A 103 7.31 -9.40 -24.37
N LEU A 104 8.08 -8.38 -24.01
CA LEU A 104 9.26 -7.99 -24.79
C LEU A 104 10.51 -8.73 -24.30
N ASP A 105 11.48 -8.99 -25.18
CA ASP A 105 12.85 -9.36 -24.79
C ASP A 105 13.73 -8.12 -24.52
N ASN A 106 15.00 -8.32 -24.14
CA ASN A 106 15.94 -7.23 -23.87
C ASN A 106 16.36 -6.47 -25.14
N ASN A 107 15.94 -6.91 -26.33
CA ASN A 107 16.12 -6.21 -27.59
C ASN A 107 14.80 -5.59 -28.08
N PHE A 108 13.80 -5.52 -27.19
CA PHE A 108 12.44 -5.02 -27.45
C PHE A 108 11.69 -5.76 -28.55
N ASN A 109 12.07 -7.01 -28.85
CA ASN A 109 11.29 -7.86 -29.74
C ASN A 109 10.12 -8.48 -28.97
N LEU A 110 8.95 -8.51 -29.60
CA LEU A 110 7.74 -9.13 -29.05
C LEU A 110 7.86 -10.65 -29.04
N LYS A 111 7.76 -11.26 -27.86
CA LYS A 111 7.67 -12.70 -27.64
C LYS A 111 6.27 -13.20 -27.97
N LYS A 112 6.15 -14.49 -28.29
CA LYS A 112 4.85 -15.15 -28.45
C LYS A 112 4.15 -15.28 -27.09
N GLY A 113 2.81 -15.30 -27.11
CA GLY A 113 1.99 -15.61 -25.92
C GLY A 113 1.30 -14.42 -25.27
N LEU A 114 1.49 -13.20 -25.78
CA LEU A 114 0.73 -12.04 -25.31
C LEU A 114 -0.78 -12.29 -25.48
N ASN A 115 -1.57 -11.93 -24.47
CA ASN A 115 -3.01 -12.15 -24.41
C ASN A 115 -3.74 -11.52 -25.63
N SER A 116 -4.67 -12.26 -26.22
CA SER A 116 -5.42 -11.82 -27.41
C SER A 116 -6.29 -10.58 -27.17
N GLU A 117 -6.86 -10.42 -25.99
CA GLU A 117 -7.64 -9.23 -25.64
C GLU A 117 -6.74 -8.01 -25.45
N THR A 118 -5.55 -8.15 -24.86
CA THR A 118 -4.55 -7.07 -24.81
C THR A 118 -4.13 -6.63 -26.21
N ILE A 119 -3.92 -7.58 -27.13
CA ILE A 119 -3.62 -7.30 -28.53
C ILE A 119 -4.78 -6.55 -29.20
N LYS A 120 -6.01 -7.05 -29.02
CA LYS A 120 -7.23 -6.49 -29.63
C LYS A 120 -7.51 -5.07 -29.13
N ARG A 121 -7.46 -4.84 -27.82
CA ARG A 121 -7.60 -3.51 -27.19
C ARG A 121 -6.52 -2.53 -27.62
N GLY A 122 -5.32 -3.03 -27.90
CA GLY A 122 -4.22 -2.23 -28.46
C GLY A 122 -4.30 -2.01 -29.96
N GLY A 123 -5.40 -2.36 -30.64
CA GLY A 123 -5.55 -2.13 -32.07
C GLY A 123 -5.03 -3.22 -32.99
N GLY A 124 -4.78 -4.42 -32.47
CA GLY A 124 -4.37 -5.59 -33.24
C GLY A 124 -2.85 -5.80 -33.31
N ILE A 125 -2.44 -7.00 -33.74
CA ILE A 125 -1.05 -7.45 -33.67
C ILE A 125 -0.09 -6.58 -34.51
N GLU A 126 -0.56 -6.01 -35.62
CA GLU A 126 0.22 -5.08 -36.44
C GLU A 126 0.58 -3.82 -35.66
N GLN A 127 -0.38 -3.22 -34.93
CA GLN A 127 -0.14 -2.05 -34.08
C GLN A 127 0.86 -2.39 -32.96
N ILE A 128 0.65 -3.51 -32.26
CA ILE A 128 1.53 -3.93 -31.16
C ILE A 128 2.96 -4.20 -31.64
N THR A 129 3.10 -4.84 -32.80
CA THR A 129 4.42 -5.12 -33.39
C THR A 129 5.10 -3.82 -33.84
N LYS A 130 4.33 -2.88 -34.41
CA LYS A 130 4.83 -1.56 -34.79
C LYS A 130 5.31 -0.77 -33.56
N LEU A 131 4.58 -0.86 -32.45
CA LEU A 131 4.96 -0.24 -31.17
C LEU A 131 6.24 -0.85 -30.60
N ALA A 132 6.38 -2.19 -30.57
CA ALA A 132 7.59 -2.85 -30.13
C ALA A 132 8.82 -2.42 -30.96
N LYS A 133 8.65 -2.34 -32.28
CA LYS A 133 9.71 -1.86 -33.19
C LYS A 133 10.08 -0.39 -32.91
N SER A 134 9.11 0.48 -32.63
CA SER A 134 9.41 1.88 -32.34
C SER A 134 10.11 2.05 -30.98
N PHE A 135 9.83 1.19 -29.99
CA PHE A 135 10.58 1.14 -28.73
C PHE A 135 12.05 0.78 -28.98
N LYS A 136 12.30 -0.24 -29.79
CA LYS A 136 13.66 -0.60 -30.22
C LYS A 136 14.38 0.56 -30.89
N GLU A 137 13.74 1.19 -31.87
CA GLU A 137 14.33 2.33 -32.60
C GLU A 137 14.58 3.52 -31.68
N PHE A 138 13.68 3.79 -30.72
CA PHE A 138 13.89 4.81 -29.71
C PHE A 138 15.13 4.50 -28.89
N ALA A 139 15.23 3.28 -28.33
CA ALA A 139 16.36 2.85 -27.51
C ALA A 139 17.71 2.99 -28.23
N GLU A 140 17.77 2.59 -29.51
CA GLU A 140 18.96 2.69 -30.35
C GLU A 140 19.34 4.15 -30.63
N LYS A 141 18.40 4.98 -31.09
CA LYS A 141 18.67 6.39 -31.42
C LYS A 141 18.95 7.26 -30.21
N SER A 142 18.42 6.88 -29.06
CA SER A 142 18.59 7.60 -27.81
C SER A 142 19.77 7.12 -26.97
N GLU A 143 20.56 6.14 -27.44
CA GLU A 143 21.64 5.52 -26.67
C GLU A 143 21.15 5.03 -25.29
N PHE A 144 19.92 4.50 -25.22
CA PHE A 144 19.28 4.10 -23.97
C PHE A 144 20.11 3.07 -23.21
N THR A 145 20.75 2.14 -23.93
CA THR A 145 21.64 1.16 -23.32
C THR A 145 22.77 1.83 -22.54
N THR A 146 23.43 2.85 -23.08
CA THR A 146 24.50 3.58 -22.39
C THR A 146 23.95 4.29 -21.16
N PHE A 147 22.79 4.94 -21.31
CA PHE A 147 22.12 5.60 -20.19
C PHE A 147 21.83 4.62 -19.04
N PHE A 148 21.25 3.45 -19.36
CA PHE A 148 20.85 2.45 -18.38
C PHE A 148 22.06 1.69 -17.77
N ASN A 149 23.03 1.29 -18.60
CA ASN A 149 24.15 0.44 -18.18
C ASN A 149 25.30 1.19 -17.52
N GLU A 150 25.45 2.48 -17.82
CA GLU A 150 26.62 3.29 -17.45
C GLU A 150 26.22 4.53 -16.67
N ILE A 151 25.35 5.38 -17.22
CA ILE A 151 25.02 6.67 -16.60
C ILE A 151 24.25 6.48 -15.28
N GLN A 152 23.32 5.52 -15.23
CA GLN A 152 22.44 5.30 -14.07
C GLN A 152 22.84 4.12 -13.18
N LYS A 153 23.97 3.48 -13.48
CA LYS A 153 24.46 2.29 -12.79
C LYS A 153 24.52 2.44 -11.26
N ASP A 154 25.08 3.56 -10.80
CA ASP A 154 25.28 3.79 -9.36
C ASP A 154 23.94 4.06 -8.66
N SER A 155 23.05 4.83 -9.30
CA SER A 155 21.67 5.07 -8.82
C SER A 155 20.92 3.75 -8.63
N TYR A 156 20.92 2.89 -9.65
CA TYR A 156 20.25 1.59 -9.61
C TYR A 156 20.84 0.66 -8.55
N SER A 157 22.17 0.64 -8.41
CA SER A 157 22.84 -0.14 -7.37
C SER A 157 22.48 0.35 -5.97
N GLN A 158 22.37 1.65 -5.75
CA GLN A 158 21.95 2.23 -4.47
C GLN A 158 20.49 1.90 -4.13
N ILE A 159 19.59 2.00 -5.10
CA ILE A 159 18.17 1.66 -4.93
C ILE A 159 18.03 0.18 -4.52
N LEU A 160 18.70 -0.73 -5.23
CA LEU A 160 18.65 -2.16 -4.93
C LEU A 160 19.27 -2.51 -3.58
N ASN A 161 20.38 -1.85 -3.20
CA ASN A 161 20.96 -2.01 -1.86
C ASN A 161 20.01 -1.52 -0.75
N ASN A 162 19.29 -0.42 -0.99
CA ASN A 162 18.26 0.07 -0.05
C ASN A 162 17.12 -0.94 0.10
N VAL A 163 16.62 -1.48 -1.02
CA VAL A 163 15.61 -2.56 -1.02
C VAL A 163 16.11 -3.77 -0.23
N LYS A 164 17.33 -4.25 -0.52
CA LYS A 164 17.93 -5.37 0.20
C LYS A 164 17.98 -5.14 1.70
N TYR A 165 18.36 -3.93 2.13
CA TYR A 165 18.39 -3.57 3.53
C TYR A 165 16.99 -3.51 4.17
N ASN A 166 16.03 -2.89 3.50
CA ASN A 166 14.67 -2.70 4.03
C ASN A 166 13.86 -3.99 4.08
N PHE A 167 14.04 -4.89 3.11
CA PHE A 167 13.29 -6.14 2.98
C PHE A 167 14.02 -7.36 3.57
N LYS A 168 15.20 -7.19 4.20
CA LYS A 168 16.00 -8.32 4.74
C LYS A 168 15.21 -9.26 5.68
N ASP A 169 14.29 -8.70 6.46
CA ASP A 169 13.46 -9.41 7.43
C ASP A 169 12.04 -9.71 6.90
N PHE A 170 11.78 -9.46 5.61
CA PHE A 170 10.47 -9.69 5.00
C PHE A 170 10.26 -11.17 4.70
N LEU A 171 9.31 -11.80 5.39
CA LEU A 171 9.01 -13.24 5.26
C LEU A 171 7.72 -13.52 4.46
N GLY A 172 7.12 -12.51 3.80
CA GLY A 172 5.79 -12.66 3.21
C GLY A 172 5.65 -13.79 2.19
N LEU A 173 6.70 -14.09 1.41
CA LEU A 173 6.69 -15.21 0.49
C LEU A 173 6.60 -16.58 1.19
N GLU A 174 7.33 -16.76 2.30
CA GLU A 174 7.27 -18.00 3.07
C GLU A 174 5.86 -18.25 3.60
N TYR A 175 5.22 -17.22 4.18
CA TYR A 175 3.84 -17.32 4.64
C TYR A 175 2.87 -17.60 3.47
N LEU A 176 3.08 -16.97 2.32
CA LEU A 176 2.28 -17.19 1.11
C LEU A 176 2.35 -18.66 0.66
N GLU A 177 3.56 -19.19 0.43
CA GLU A 177 3.75 -20.59 0.00
C GLU A 177 3.21 -21.58 1.05
N ASN A 178 3.47 -21.35 2.34
CA ASN A 178 2.97 -22.21 3.41
C ASN A 178 1.44 -22.22 3.50
N TYR A 179 0.81 -21.07 3.28
CA TYR A 179 -0.65 -20.94 3.29
C TYR A 179 -1.28 -21.69 2.12
N TYR A 180 -0.76 -21.50 0.91
CA TYR A 180 -1.29 -22.19 -0.28
C TYR A 180 -0.88 -23.67 -0.37
N GLY A 181 0.18 -24.08 0.34
CA GLY A 181 0.71 -25.45 0.29
C GLY A 181 1.39 -25.79 -1.03
N GLU A 182 1.74 -24.79 -1.84
CA GLU A 182 2.41 -24.97 -3.13
C GLU A 182 3.39 -23.80 -3.39
N LYS A 183 4.30 -24.00 -4.34
CA LYS A 183 5.23 -22.98 -4.82
C LYS A 183 4.96 -22.69 -6.29
N ILE A 184 5.28 -21.48 -6.71
CA ILE A 184 5.24 -21.04 -8.10
C ILE A 184 6.68 -20.89 -8.62
N ASN A 185 6.86 -20.93 -9.95
CA ASN A 185 8.19 -21.01 -10.57
C ASN A 185 9.09 -19.83 -10.19
N SER A 186 8.55 -18.60 -10.21
CA SER A 186 9.27 -17.42 -9.73
C SER A 186 8.36 -16.30 -9.21
N TYR A 187 8.93 -15.49 -8.32
CA TYR A 187 8.31 -14.32 -7.72
C TYR A 187 9.20 -13.11 -7.97
N ASN A 188 8.68 -12.13 -8.70
CA ASN A 188 9.45 -11.00 -9.20
C ASN A 188 8.75 -9.71 -8.79
N LEU A 189 9.50 -8.78 -8.19
CA LEU A 189 9.03 -7.43 -7.89
C LEU A 189 9.81 -6.45 -8.76
N ILE A 190 9.12 -5.78 -9.68
CA ILE A 190 9.71 -4.76 -10.54
C ILE A 190 9.52 -3.39 -9.88
N LEU A 191 10.64 -2.70 -9.65
CA LEU A 191 10.69 -1.36 -9.08
C LEU A 191 10.34 -0.34 -10.17
N ASN A 192 9.11 0.17 -10.18
CA ASN A 192 8.62 1.14 -11.15
C ASN A 192 8.98 2.57 -10.72
N ILE A 193 10.22 2.98 -10.97
CA ILE A 193 10.81 4.19 -10.37
C ILE A 193 10.10 5.47 -10.83
N ASN A 194 9.86 5.60 -12.15
CA ASN A 194 9.24 6.79 -12.71
C ASN A 194 7.71 6.68 -12.84
N GLY A 195 7.14 5.50 -12.57
CA GLY A 195 5.70 5.28 -12.56
C GLY A 195 4.98 6.04 -11.44
N GLY A 196 3.75 6.45 -11.70
CA GLY A 196 2.85 7.12 -10.77
C GLY A 196 1.38 6.90 -11.15
N TYR A 197 1.09 5.77 -11.81
CA TYR A 197 -0.23 5.43 -12.35
C TYR A 197 -0.78 4.10 -11.81
N GLY A 198 -0.11 3.50 -10.82
CA GLY A 198 -0.60 2.34 -10.12
C GLY A 198 0.44 1.22 -9.93
N ASN A 199 -0.03 0.17 -9.29
CA ASN A 199 0.70 -1.07 -9.08
C ASN A 199 -0.01 -2.21 -9.81
N PHE A 200 0.74 -3.22 -10.25
CA PHE A 200 0.20 -4.25 -11.15
C PHE A 200 0.69 -5.64 -10.77
N GLY A 201 -0.22 -6.61 -10.71
CA GLY A 201 0.10 -8.04 -10.68
C GLY A 201 -0.10 -8.70 -12.03
N ILE A 202 0.95 -9.33 -12.55
CA ILE A 202 0.90 -10.03 -13.84
C ILE A 202 1.49 -11.42 -13.70
N ASN A 203 0.75 -12.41 -14.19
CA ASN A 203 1.22 -13.78 -14.31
C ASN A 203 1.65 -14.05 -15.77
N VAL A 204 2.90 -14.46 -15.95
CA VAL A 204 3.43 -14.90 -17.24
C VAL A 204 3.63 -16.41 -17.23
N SER A 205 2.88 -17.12 -18.07
CA SER A 205 3.06 -18.57 -18.20
C SER A 205 4.35 -18.92 -18.94
N THR A 206 5.11 -19.86 -18.39
CA THR A 206 6.36 -20.40 -18.94
C THR A 206 6.24 -21.91 -19.16
N LYS A 207 7.30 -22.55 -19.68
CA LYS A 207 7.31 -24.02 -19.81
C LYS A 207 7.46 -24.69 -18.44
N GLU A 208 8.10 -23.99 -17.52
CA GLU A 208 8.43 -24.42 -16.16
C GLU A 208 7.31 -24.13 -15.16
N GLY A 209 6.31 -23.32 -15.52
CA GLY A 209 5.15 -22.99 -14.70
C GLY A 209 4.64 -21.58 -14.96
N ALA A 210 4.56 -20.77 -13.91
CA ALA A 210 4.16 -19.37 -13.96
C ALA A 210 5.21 -18.49 -13.29
N ASP A 211 5.54 -17.36 -13.91
CA ASP A 211 6.33 -16.30 -13.31
C ASP A 211 5.38 -15.19 -12.84
N LEU A 212 5.39 -14.91 -11.54
CA LEU A 212 4.56 -13.86 -10.96
C LEU A 212 5.36 -12.56 -10.90
N TYR A 213 4.73 -11.47 -11.36
CA TYR A 213 5.30 -10.14 -11.36
C TYR A 213 4.41 -9.20 -10.57
N ALA A 214 4.97 -8.51 -9.59
CA ALA A 214 4.39 -7.33 -8.96
C ALA A 214 5.19 -6.10 -9.42
N ILE A 215 4.57 -5.19 -10.16
CA ILE A 215 5.19 -3.94 -10.62
C ILE A 215 4.74 -2.85 -9.66
N VAL A 216 5.68 -2.33 -8.87
CA VAL A 216 5.37 -1.49 -7.70
C VAL A 216 6.00 -0.11 -7.87
N GLU A 217 5.19 0.94 -7.73
CA GLU A 217 5.65 2.32 -7.70
C GLU A 217 6.06 2.77 -6.29
N THR A 218 6.75 3.90 -6.20
CA THR A 218 6.99 4.57 -4.90
C THR A 218 6.83 6.07 -5.03
N ASN A 219 6.19 6.66 -4.02
CA ASN A 219 6.14 8.10 -3.82
C ASN A 219 7.06 8.57 -2.68
N THR A 220 7.84 7.64 -2.09
CA THR A 220 8.77 7.93 -1.00
C THR A 220 10.20 8.02 -1.52
N HIS A 221 10.98 8.93 -0.94
CA HIS A 221 12.38 9.10 -1.29
C HIS A 221 13.21 9.50 -0.08
N SER A 222 14.49 9.11 -0.10
CA SER A 222 15.52 9.58 0.84
C SER A 222 16.52 10.44 0.08
N GLY A 223 16.43 11.76 0.27
CA GLY A 223 17.15 12.71 -0.59
C GLY A 223 16.69 12.59 -2.03
N ASN A 224 17.60 12.26 -2.95
CA ASN A 224 17.31 12.13 -4.38
C ASN A 224 17.01 10.69 -4.84
N LEU A 225 17.01 9.72 -3.92
CA LEU A 225 16.82 8.31 -4.23
C LEU A 225 15.39 7.85 -3.90
N PRO A 226 14.68 7.21 -4.84
CA PRO A 226 13.42 6.54 -4.53
C PRO A 226 13.69 5.42 -3.52
N THR A 227 12.79 5.27 -2.55
CA THR A 227 12.90 4.24 -1.50
C THR A 227 11.69 3.34 -1.52
N TYR A 228 11.90 2.07 -1.18
CA TYR A 228 10.81 1.09 -1.04
C TYR A 228 10.91 0.48 0.34
N TYR A 229 9.82 0.53 1.09
CA TYR A 229 9.72 -0.05 2.42
C TYR A 229 8.66 -1.15 2.41
N PRO A 230 8.84 -2.22 3.20
CA PRO A 230 7.77 -3.16 3.49
C PRO A 230 6.79 -2.49 4.47
N THR A 231 6.01 -1.53 3.97
CA THR A 231 4.84 -1.00 4.69
C THR A 231 3.69 -2.00 4.61
N ILE A 232 2.67 -1.83 5.45
CA ILE A 232 1.47 -2.70 5.38
C ILE A 232 0.84 -2.63 3.98
N SER A 233 0.77 -1.45 3.37
CA SER A 233 0.21 -1.28 2.02
C SER A 233 1.03 -1.99 0.94
N VAL A 234 2.36 -1.88 0.97
CA VAL A 234 3.23 -2.58 0.02
C VAL A 234 3.12 -4.10 0.22
N ILE A 235 3.00 -4.57 1.46
CA ILE A 235 2.94 -5.99 1.74
C ILE A 235 1.58 -6.58 1.35
N ASP A 236 0.50 -5.87 1.65
CA ASP A 236 -0.84 -6.21 1.15
C ASP A 236 -0.80 -6.35 -0.37
N LEU A 237 -0.28 -5.35 -1.07
CA LEU A 237 -0.13 -5.37 -2.53
C LEU A 237 0.66 -6.60 -2.99
N LEU A 238 1.84 -6.88 -2.42
CA LEU A 238 2.64 -8.02 -2.84
C LEU A 238 1.94 -9.37 -2.62
N LEU A 239 1.33 -9.55 -1.45
CA LEU A 239 0.59 -10.76 -1.14
C LEU A 239 -0.65 -10.89 -2.02
N HIS A 240 -1.33 -9.78 -2.34
CA HIS A 240 -2.49 -9.71 -3.22
C HIS A 240 -2.14 -10.10 -4.65
N GLU A 241 -1.16 -9.43 -5.25
CA GLU A 241 -0.77 -9.67 -6.64
C GLU A 241 -0.23 -11.09 -6.84
N PHE A 242 0.60 -11.60 -5.90
CA PHE A 242 1.06 -12.97 -5.99
C PHE A 242 -0.06 -14.00 -5.75
N SER A 243 -1.02 -13.69 -4.87
CA SER A 243 -2.16 -14.58 -4.61
C SER A 243 -2.99 -14.88 -5.85
N HIS A 244 -3.10 -13.96 -6.82
CA HIS A 244 -3.79 -14.26 -8.08
C HIS A 244 -3.17 -15.42 -8.85
N GLY A 245 -1.85 -15.61 -8.77
CA GLY A 245 -1.14 -16.76 -9.37
C GLY A 245 -1.56 -18.10 -8.77
N PHE A 246 -2.00 -18.11 -7.52
CA PHE A 246 -2.51 -19.30 -6.84
C PHE A 246 -4.02 -19.41 -7.00
N VAL A 247 -4.79 -18.36 -6.78
CA VAL A 247 -6.26 -18.43 -6.73
C VAL A 247 -6.85 -18.63 -8.13
N ASN A 248 -6.50 -17.78 -9.10
CA ASN A 248 -7.21 -17.72 -10.37
C ASN A 248 -7.24 -19.07 -11.11
N PRO A 249 -6.10 -19.77 -11.32
CA PRO A 249 -6.10 -21.04 -12.05
C PRO A 249 -6.91 -22.16 -11.39
N LYS A 250 -7.15 -22.06 -10.08
CA LYS A 250 -7.93 -23.06 -9.32
C LYS A 250 -9.41 -22.70 -9.30
N ILE A 251 -9.75 -21.42 -9.17
CA ILE A 251 -11.13 -20.95 -9.17
C ILE A 251 -11.75 -20.96 -10.56
N ASP A 252 -10.98 -20.69 -11.62
CA ASP A 252 -11.48 -20.69 -13.01
C ASP A 252 -12.08 -22.05 -13.42
N LYS A 253 -11.71 -23.15 -12.74
CA LYS A 253 -12.29 -24.50 -12.96
C LYS A 253 -13.76 -24.60 -12.53
N TYR A 254 -14.24 -23.68 -11.69
CA TYR A 254 -15.58 -23.71 -11.06
C TYR A 254 -16.54 -22.68 -11.67
N GLU A 255 -16.25 -22.21 -12.89
CA GLU A 255 -17.05 -21.20 -13.61
C GLU A 255 -18.56 -21.50 -13.58
N LYS A 256 -18.94 -22.75 -13.84
CA LYS A 256 -20.33 -23.21 -13.89
C LYS A 256 -21.01 -23.29 -12.52
N ASP A 257 -20.24 -23.47 -11.45
CA ASP A 257 -20.79 -23.47 -10.10
C ASP A 257 -20.99 -22.03 -9.63
N LEU A 258 -20.05 -21.15 -9.95
CA LEU A 258 -20.16 -19.72 -9.66
C LEU A 258 -21.32 -19.04 -10.39
N SER A 259 -21.66 -19.46 -11.61
CA SER A 259 -22.80 -18.89 -12.32
C SER A 259 -24.14 -19.07 -11.59
N LYS A 260 -24.27 -20.08 -10.72
CA LYS A 260 -25.46 -20.31 -9.89
C LYS A 260 -25.66 -19.22 -8.82
N SER A 261 -24.62 -18.47 -8.49
CA SER A 261 -24.60 -17.43 -7.47
C SER A 261 -24.40 -16.01 -8.04
N GLU A 262 -24.53 -15.82 -9.36
CA GLU A 262 -24.35 -14.52 -10.03
C GLU A 262 -25.26 -13.41 -9.48
N ASN A 263 -26.42 -13.78 -8.94
CA ASN A 263 -27.33 -12.84 -8.27
C ASN A 263 -26.67 -12.11 -7.08
N LEU A 264 -25.63 -12.70 -6.46
CA LEU A 264 -24.88 -12.09 -5.37
C LEU A 264 -24.01 -10.89 -5.81
N LEU A 265 -23.83 -10.66 -7.12
CA LEU A 265 -23.18 -9.44 -7.60
C LEU A 265 -24.07 -8.21 -7.39
N ALA A 266 -25.39 -8.33 -7.60
CA ALA A 266 -26.29 -7.19 -7.65
C ALA A 266 -26.24 -6.27 -6.41
N PRO A 267 -26.17 -6.78 -5.15
CA PRO A 267 -26.08 -5.94 -3.96
C PRO A 267 -24.79 -5.13 -3.83
N ILE A 268 -23.73 -5.48 -4.55
CA ILE A 268 -22.40 -4.85 -4.47
C ILE A 268 -21.88 -4.30 -5.80
N ALA A 269 -22.64 -4.47 -6.89
CA ALA A 269 -22.21 -4.19 -8.26
C ALA A 269 -21.66 -2.76 -8.42
N GLU A 270 -22.33 -1.75 -7.87
CA GLU A 270 -21.86 -0.36 -7.97
C GLU A 270 -20.46 -0.17 -7.35
N SER A 271 -20.23 -0.73 -6.16
CA SER A 271 -18.92 -0.63 -5.49
C SER A 271 -17.86 -1.49 -6.17
N MET A 272 -18.22 -2.64 -6.73
CA MET A 272 -17.30 -3.51 -7.47
C MET A 272 -16.87 -2.86 -8.80
N GLN A 273 -17.81 -2.25 -9.54
CA GLN A 273 -17.51 -1.57 -10.81
C GLN A 273 -16.61 -0.33 -10.63
N GLN A 274 -16.78 0.42 -9.54
CA GLN A 274 -15.87 1.51 -9.17
C GLN A 274 -14.43 1.03 -8.92
N GLN A 275 -14.26 -0.26 -8.63
CA GLN A 275 -12.98 -0.94 -8.46
C GLN A 275 -12.60 -1.76 -9.69
N ALA A 276 -13.25 -1.51 -10.85
CA ALA A 276 -13.05 -2.18 -12.13
C ALA A 276 -13.41 -3.68 -12.17
N TYR A 277 -14.22 -4.17 -11.21
CA TYR A 277 -14.74 -5.54 -11.20
C TYR A 277 -16.16 -5.57 -11.77
N TRP A 278 -16.30 -6.08 -13.00
CA TRP A 278 -17.53 -5.98 -13.79
C TRP A 278 -18.42 -7.23 -13.72
N ASP A 279 -17.82 -8.40 -13.54
CA ASP A 279 -18.52 -9.68 -13.51
C ASP A 279 -18.32 -10.42 -12.18
N TRP A 280 -19.18 -11.41 -11.96
CA TRP A 280 -19.23 -12.14 -10.70
C TRP A 280 -18.00 -13.01 -10.47
N GLN A 281 -17.43 -13.61 -11.52
CA GLN A 281 -16.29 -14.52 -11.38
C GLN A 281 -15.03 -13.76 -10.98
N VAL A 282 -14.79 -12.60 -11.61
CA VAL A 282 -13.73 -11.67 -11.19
C VAL A 282 -13.98 -11.25 -9.75
N THR A 283 -15.20 -10.82 -9.43
CA THR A 283 -15.57 -10.41 -8.06
C THR A 283 -15.27 -11.50 -7.03
N VAL A 284 -15.60 -12.76 -7.31
CA VAL A 284 -15.32 -13.90 -6.41
C VAL A 284 -13.83 -14.11 -6.20
N LYS A 285 -13.02 -14.08 -7.27
CA LYS A 285 -11.56 -14.23 -7.18
C LYS A 285 -10.95 -13.13 -6.31
N GLU A 286 -11.39 -11.89 -6.47
CA GLU A 286 -10.98 -10.75 -5.64
C GLU A 286 -11.35 -10.91 -4.18
N HIS A 287 -12.58 -11.36 -3.89
CA HIS A 287 -13.01 -11.64 -2.52
C HIS A 287 -12.13 -12.71 -1.86
N ILE A 288 -11.83 -13.79 -2.58
CA ILE A 288 -10.99 -14.89 -2.08
C ILE A 288 -9.56 -14.42 -1.84
N VAL A 289 -8.95 -13.73 -2.81
CA VAL A 289 -7.59 -13.18 -2.68
C VAL A 289 -7.49 -12.27 -1.46
N ARG A 290 -8.38 -11.28 -1.34
CA ARG A 290 -8.38 -10.35 -0.19
C ARG A 290 -8.65 -11.04 1.14
N ALA A 291 -9.52 -12.04 1.18
CA ALA A 291 -9.74 -12.84 2.38
C ALA A 291 -8.48 -13.60 2.78
N ILE A 292 -7.79 -14.26 1.84
CA ILE A 292 -6.54 -14.98 2.10
C ILE A 292 -5.43 -14.02 2.55
N VAL A 293 -5.26 -12.88 1.89
CA VAL A 293 -4.29 -11.85 2.31
C VAL A 293 -4.59 -11.38 3.74
N THR A 294 -5.86 -11.20 4.10
CA THR A 294 -6.25 -10.89 5.49
C THR A 294 -5.76 -11.96 6.47
N ARG A 295 -5.88 -13.25 6.13
CA ARG A 295 -5.43 -14.36 6.97
C ARG A 295 -3.92 -14.39 7.12
N ILE A 296 -3.19 -14.34 6.00
CA ILE A 296 -1.73 -14.36 5.96
C ILE A 296 -1.16 -13.16 6.72
N ALA A 297 -1.62 -11.95 6.39
CA ALA A 297 -1.12 -10.74 7.04
C ALA A 297 -1.43 -10.73 8.55
N ALA A 298 -2.53 -11.34 9.00
CA ALA A 298 -2.83 -11.47 10.43
C ALA A 298 -1.87 -12.41 11.16
N GLN A 299 -1.29 -13.40 10.47
CA GLN A 299 -0.23 -14.26 11.02
C GLN A 299 1.10 -13.49 11.13
N ILE A 300 1.39 -12.59 10.19
CA ILE A 300 2.63 -11.80 10.17
C ILE A 300 2.58 -10.63 11.17
N TYR A 301 1.51 -9.83 11.14
CA TYR A 301 1.41 -8.56 11.87
C TYR A 301 0.53 -8.60 13.12
N GLY A 302 -0.15 -9.72 13.32
CA GLY A 302 -1.12 -9.90 14.38
C GLY A 302 -2.52 -9.46 13.97
N LYS A 303 -3.51 -10.19 14.47
CA LYS A 303 -4.94 -10.03 14.15
C LYS A 303 -5.43 -8.60 14.30
N HIS A 304 -5.07 -7.92 15.38
CA HIS A 304 -5.65 -6.61 15.70
C HIS A 304 -5.19 -5.48 14.77
N LEU A 305 -3.92 -5.51 14.36
CA LEU A 305 -3.39 -4.55 13.39
C LEU A 305 -4.12 -4.72 12.06
N MET A 306 -4.22 -5.96 11.57
CA MET A 306 -4.91 -6.26 10.32
C MET A 306 -6.42 -6.02 10.37
N GLU A 307 -7.07 -6.25 11.50
CA GLU A 307 -8.47 -5.87 11.73
C GLU A 307 -8.69 -4.36 11.54
N ASN A 308 -7.75 -3.53 12.02
CA ASN A 308 -7.87 -2.07 11.99
C ASN A 308 -7.43 -1.42 10.68
N THR A 309 -6.48 -2.01 9.96
CA THR A 309 -5.93 -1.42 8.72
C THR A 309 -6.56 -2.02 7.48
N TYR A 310 -6.60 -3.34 7.36
CA TYR A 310 -6.96 -4.01 6.12
C TYR A 310 -8.41 -4.47 6.08
N TYR A 311 -8.82 -5.23 7.09
CA TYR A 311 -10.16 -5.81 7.13
C TYR A 311 -11.25 -4.73 7.10
N LYS A 312 -11.12 -3.68 7.93
CA LYS A 312 -12.06 -2.56 7.92
C LYS A 312 -12.15 -1.88 6.56
N LEU A 313 -11.01 -1.71 5.87
CA LEU A 313 -10.97 -1.10 4.55
C LEU A 313 -11.66 -1.99 3.51
N MET A 314 -11.38 -3.28 3.51
CA MET A 314 -12.02 -4.29 2.66
C MET A 314 -13.54 -4.30 2.85
N ILE A 315 -14.03 -4.36 4.09
CA ILE A 315 -15.48 -4.27 4.35
C ILE A 315 -16.03 -2.91 3.88
N ALA A 316 -15.32 -1.82 4.14
CA ALA A 316 -15.69 -0.49 3.64
C ALA A 316 -15.59 -0.34 2.13
N GLN A 317 -15.05 -1.31 1.38
CA GLN A 317 -15.11 -1.38 -0.08
C GLN A 317 -16.24 -2.30 -0.58
N ARG A 318 -17.14 -2.73 0.34
CA ARG A 318 -18.25 -3.65 0.12
C ARG A 318 -17.85 -5.07 -0.29
N PHE A 319 -16.70 -5.57 0.17
CA PHE A 319 -16.40 -7.00 0.12
C PHE A 319 -17.20 -7.77 1.18
N ILE A 320 -18.54 -7.71 1.11
CA ILE A 320 -19.45 -8.15 2.18
C ILE A 320 -19.44 -9.68 2.38
N TYR A 321 -18.98 -10.45 1.39
CA TYR A 321 -18.87 -11.91 1.48
C TYR A 321 -17.56 -12.36 2.14
N ALA A 322 -16.63 -11.44 2.44
CA ALA A 322 -15.33 -11.77 2.99
C ALA A 322 -15.39 -12.46 4.36
N ASP A 323 -16.35 -12.10 5.22
CA ASP A 323 -16.50 -12.76 6.54
C ASP A 323 -16.76 -14.27 6.39
N ALA A 324 -17.70 -14.65 5.51
CA ALA A 324 -18.04 -16.05 5.27
C ALA A 324 -16.85 -16.83 4.65
N ILE A 325 -16.13 -16.21 3.72
CA ILE A 325 -14.91 -16.78 3.12
C ILE A 325 -13.82 -16.95 4.17
N ILE A 326 -13.58 -15.95 5.02
CA ILE A 326 -12.61 -15.99 6.12
C ILE A 326 -12.93 -17.12 7.10
N GLU A 327 -14.20 -17.31 7.49
CA GLU A 327 -14.56 -18.44 8.36
C GLU A 327 -14.29 -19.79 7.69
N ARG A 328 -14.57 -19.91 6.39
CA ARG A 328 -14.25 -21.14 5.65
C ARG A 328 -12.75 -21.36 5.51
N LEU A 329 -11.96 -20.31 5.34
CA LEU A 329 -10.50 -20.39 5.32
C LEU A 329 -9.89 -20.79 6.67
N LYS A 330 -10.47 -20.36 7.81
CA LYS A 330 -10.05 -20.87 9.13
C LYS A 330 -10.24 -22.38 9.24
N PHE A 331 -11.35 -22.90 8.71
CA PHE A 331 -11.53 -24.35 8.66
C PHE A 331 -10.41 -25.03 7.83
N TYR A 332 -10.01 -24.45 6.70
CA TYR A 332 -8.86 -24.95 5.93
C TYR A 332 -7.57 -24.94 6.75
N GLU A 333 -7.29 -23.84 7.45
CA GLU A 333 -6.13 -23.71 8.34
C GLU A 333 -6.13 -24.78 9.45
N ASP A 334 -7.29 -25.10 10.02
CA ASP A 334 -7.45 -26.08 11.08
C ASP A 334 -7.45 -27.55 10.60
N ASN A 335 -7.61 -27.80 9.29
CA ASN A 335 -7.74 -29.13 8.69
C ASN A 335 -6.70 -29.37 7.57
N ARG A 336 -5.48 -28.86 7.77
CA ARG A 336 -4.36 -28.98 6.80
C ARG A 336 -3.84 -30.42 6.63
N ASP A 337 -4.20 -31.32 7.54
CA ASP A 337 -3.97 -32.76 7.44
C ASP A 337 -4.92 -33.44 6.45
N ILE A 338 -6.07 -32.82 6.15
CA ILE A 338 -7.05 -33.29 5.16
C ILE A 338 -6.89 -32.55 3.82
N TYR A 339 -6.61 -31.25 3.88
CA TYR A 339 -6.38 -30.39 2.72
C TYR A 339 -4.94 -29.88 2.74
N GLU A 340 -4.04 -30.61 2.06
CA GLU A 340 -2.61 -30.31 2.12
C GLU A 340 -2.29 -28.97 1.44
N ASN A 341 -3.08 -28.60 0.44
CA ASN A 341 -2.91 -27.38 -0.35
C ASN A 341 -4.26 -26.72 -0.70
N PHE A 342 -4.19 -25.47 -1.15
CA PHE A 342 -5.38 -24.69 -1.51
C PHE A 342 -6.16 -25.28 -2.69
N ASN A 343 -5.49 -25.95 -3.64
CA ASN A 343 -6.17 -26.55 -4.80
C ASN A 343 -7.14 -27.66 -4.36
N GLU A 344 -6.81 -28.44 -3.33
CA GLU A 344 -7.71 -29.44 -2.74
C GLU A 344 -8.87 -28.80 -1.99
N PHE A 345 -8.66 -27.64 -1.37
CA PHE A 345 -9.68 -26.93 -0.61
C PHE A 345 -10.59 -26.02 -1.45
N ALA A 346 -10.13 -25.55 -2.61
CA ALA A 346 -10.89 -24.66 -3.50
C ALA A 346 -12.36 -25.08 -3.74
N PRO A 347 -12.70 -26.36 -4.05
CA PRO A 347 -14.10 -26.76 -4.22
C PRO A 347 -14.94 -26.60 -2.96
N GLU A 348 -14.35 -26.77 -1.78
CA GLU A 348 -15.00 -26.57 -0.49
C GLU A 348 -15.18 -25.08 -0.12
N LEU A 349 -14.30 -24.22 -0.64
CA LEU A 349 -14.39 -22.78 -0.46
C LEU A 349 -15.51 -22.19 -1.31
N ILE A 350 -15.67 -22.64 -2.57
CA ILE A 350 -16.69 -22.10 -3.48
C ILE A 350 -18.11 -22.31 -2.96
N LYS A 351 -18.37 -23.40 -2.23
CA LYS A 351 -19.67 -23.68 -1.60
C LYS A 351 -20.13 -22.61 -0.60
N VAL A 352 -19.25 -21.72 -0.14
CA VAL A 352 -19.63 -20.59 0.72
C VAL A 352 -20.74 -19.75 0.10
N PHE A 353 -20.70 -19.53 -1.22
CA PHE A 353 -21.68 -18.68 -1.89
C PHE A 353 -23.09 -19.27 -1.89
N ASP A 354 -23.23 -20.60 -1.80
CA ASP A 354 -24.53 -21.27 -1.68
C ASP A 354 -25.21 -21.03 -0.31
N THR A 355 -24.44 -20.57 0.68
CA THR A 355 -24.92 -20.34 2.05
C THR A 355 -25.33 -18.89 2.34
N ILE A 356 -25.11 -17.98 1.37
CA ILE A 356 -25.38 -16.56 1.54
C ILE A 356 -26.88 -16.27 1.42
N SER A 357 -27.48 -15.78 2.50
CA SER A 357 -28.88 -15.37 2.56
C SER A 357 -29.05 -13.85 2.46
N ASP A 358 -30.28 -13.40 2.19
CA ASP A 358 -30.64 -11.98 2.19
C ASP A 358 -30.42 -11.32 3.57
N ASP A 359 -30.65 -12.07 4.65
CA ASP A 359 -30.38 -11.61 6.02
C ASP A 359 -28.88 -11.37 6.26
N TYR A 360 -28.03 -12.27 5.76
CA TYR A 360 -26.58 -12.09 5.80
C TYR A 360 -26.17 -10.83 5.04
N ILE A 361 -26.68 -10.65 3.81
CA ILE A 361 -26.39 -9.47 2.98
C ILE A 361 -26.80 -8.20 3.74
N THR A 362 -28.01 -8.18 4.31
CA THR A 362 -28.53 -7.03 5.07
C THR A 362 -27.66 -6.70 6.28
N GLU A 363 -27.27 -7.71 7.07
CA GLU A 363 -26.37 -7.54 8.22
C GLU A 363 -25.03 -6.92 7.77
N LYS A 364 -24.42 -7.46 6.71
CA LYS A 364 -23.12 -6.98 6.25
C LYS A 364 -23.18 -5.60 5.62
N GLN A 365 -24.25 -5.27 4.89
CA GLN A 365 -24.46 -3.91 4.38
C GLN A 365 -24.59 -2.90 5.53
N ASN A 366 -25.34 -3.24 6.59
CA ASN A 366 -25.43 -2.40 7.78
C ASN A 366 -24.07 -2.22 8.46
N LYS A 367 -23.24 -3.28 8.50
CA LYS A 367 -21.86 -3.20 8.99
C LYS A 367 -21.02 -2.26 8.14
N VAL A 368 -21.11 -2.31 6.80
CA VAL A 368 -20.42 -1.34 5.93
C VAL A 368 -20.82 0.08 6.28
N GLU A 369 -22.12 0.36 6.39
CA GLU A 369 -22.59 1.71 6.72
C GLU A 369 -22.10 2.14 8.11
N SER A 370 -22.09 1.25 9.10
CA SER A 370 -21.56 1.58 10.44
C SER A 370 -20.08 1.98 10.44
N ILE A 371 -19.28 1.38 9.56
CA ILE A 371 -17.85 1.66 9.43
C ILE A 371 -17.60 2.94 8.62
N ARG A 372 -18.37 3.16 7.54
CA ARG A 372 -18.25 4.35 6.66
C ARG A 372 -18.89 5.61 7.25
N ASN A 373 -19.92 5.47 8.08
CA ASN A 373 -20.76 6.57 8.54
C ASN A 373 -20.21 7.22 9.81
N THR A 374 -19.00 7.73 9.71
CA THR A 374 -18.57 8.80 10.60
C THR A 374 -18.90 10.10 9.88
N ASN A 375 -19.92 10.85 10.32
CA ASN A 375 -20.20 12.22 9.83
C ASN A 375 -19.07 13.23 10.19
N ILE A 376 -17.83 12.75 10.24
CA ILE A 376 -16.61 13.44 10.62
C ILE A 376 -15.97 13.99 9.34
N GLU A 377 -15.94 15.31 9.27
CA GLU A 377 -15.30 16.08 8.21
C GLU A 377 -13.78 16.13 8.39
N LYS A 378 -13.31 16.37 9.62
CA LYS A 378 -11.90 16.47 9.98
C LYS A 378 -11.68 15.91 11.38
N ILE A 379 -10.56 15.21 11.59
CA ILE A 379 -10.04 14.91 12.92
C ILE A 379 -9.24 16.13 13.42
N PRO A 380 -9.52 16.67 14.62
CA PRO A 380 -8.73 17.76 15.17
C PRO A 380 -7.31 17.29 15.49
N LYS A 381 -6.34 18.19 15.44
CA LYS A 381 -5.01 17.96 16.04
C LYS A 381 -5.09 18.08 17.57
N PRO A 382 -4.20 17.45 18.34
CA PRO A 382 -4.20 17.57 19.80
C PRO A 382 -4.13 19.01 20.34
N TYR A 383 -3.60 19.98 19.58
CA TYR A 383 -3.62 21.39 19.97
C TYR A 383 -4.92 22.13 19.59
N GLU A 384 -5.81 21.55 18.77
CA GLU A 384 -7.04 22.16 18.26
C GLU A 384 -8.24 21.92 19.19
N PHE A 385 -8.27 22.64 20.31
CA PHE A 385 -9.42 22.70 21.25
C PHE A 385 -9.63 24.16 21.72
N ALA A 386 -10.76 24.53 22.34
CA ALA A 386 -10.98 25.87 22.87
C ALA A 386 -10.20 26.13 24.18
N LYS A 387 -9.68 27.35 24.38
CA LYS A 387 -8.82 27.71 25.53
C LYS A 387 -9.58 28.56 26.55
N ASP A 388 -10.83 28.18 26.82
CA ASP A 388 -11.77 28.96 27.63
C ASP A 388 -12.67 28.03 28.47
N SER A 389 -13.67 28.62 29.12
CA SER A 389 -14.63 27.93 29.99
C SER A 389 -15.54 26.88 29.31
N THR A 390 -15.47 26.74 27.98
CA THR A 390 -16.21 25.72 27.22
C THR A 390 -15.48 24.37 27.13
N THR A 391 -14.20 24.32 27.53
CA THR A 391 -13.39 23.09 27.55
C THR A 391 -13.35 22.45 28.94
N TYR A 392 -13.36 21.11 28.98
CA TYR A 392 -13.18 20.32 30.19
C TYR A 392 -11.92 19.45 30.12
N PHE A 393 -11.09 19.55 31.16
CA PHE A 393 -10.03 18.59 31.44
C PHE A 393 -10.59 17.51 32.37
N ILE A 394 -10.51 16.24 31.94
CA ILE A 394 -11.09 15.08 32.62
C ILE A 394 -9.95 14.26 33.21
N LEU A 395 -9.90 14.15 34.54
CA LEU A 395 -8.85 13.46 35.27
C LEU A 395 -9.28 12.03 35.67
N SER A 396 -8.32 11.09 35.64
CA SER A 396 -8.53 9.78 36.25
C SER A 396 -8.66 9.88 37.78
N THR A 397 -9.49 8.99 38.33
CA THR A 397 -9.67 8.83 39.79
C THR A 397 -9.59 7.37 40.27
N HIS A 398 -9.26 6.43 39.37
CA HIS A 398 -9.21 4.99 39.63
C HIS A 398 -7.86 4.35 39.29
N GLU A 399 -6.77 5.13 39.32
CA GLU A 399 -5.43 4.59 39.14
C GLU A 399 -5.05 3.69 40.33
N ASN A 400 -4.31 2.62 40.05
CA ASN A 400 -3.83 1.69 41.08
C ASN A 400 -2.85 2.37 42.05
N ASN A 401 -1.99 3.26 41.53
CA ASN A 401 -1.00 3.99 42.32
C ASN A 401 -1.52 5.40 42.66
N LYS A 402 -2.05 5.57 43.89
CA LYS A 402 -2.66 6.83 44.35
C LYS A 402 -1.69 7.98 44.53
N GLU A 403 -0.42 7.69 44.80
CA GLU A 403 0.60 8.74 44.85
C GLU A 403 0.84 9.33 43.46
N GLN A 404 0.99 8.46 42.46
CA GLN A 404 1.22 8.85 41.07
C GLN A 404 -0.03 9.48 40.43
N GLU A 405 -1.23 9.02 40.80
CA GLU A 405 -2.49 9.68 40.46
C GLU A 405 -2.47 11.15 40.89
N LYS A 406 -2.14 11.41 42.17
CA LYS A 406 -2.05 12.78 42.70
C LYS A 406 -0.97 13.60 41.98
N GLN A 407 0.20 13.03 41.71
CA GLN A 407 1.27 13.71 40.97
C GLN A 407 0.83 14.11 39.56
N MET A 408 0.12 13.22 38.86
CA MET A 408 -0.47 13.52 37.56
C MET A 408 -1.53 14.62 37.65
N GLN A 409 -2.44 14.59 38.62
CA GLN A 409 -3.49 15.61 38.81
C GLN A 409 -2.88 17.01 39.10
N ASP A 410 -1.83 17.07 39.95
CA ASP A 410 -1.09 18.30 40.24
C ASP A 410 -0.40 18.85 38.98
N PHE A 411 0.19 17.97 38.16
CA PHE A 411 0.75 18.33 36.87
C PHE A 411 -0.31 18.88 35.92
N VAL A 412 -1.44 18.18 35.74
CA VAL A 412 -2.49 18.60 34.81
C VAL A 412 -3.07 19.94 35.20
N SER A 413 -3.20 20.23 36.50
CA SER A 413 -3.63 21.54 36.99
C SER A 413 -2.68 22.66 36.54
N LYS A 414 -1.37 22.44 36.66
CA LYS A 414 -0.35 23.39 36.16
C LYS A 414 -0.38 23.49 34.63
N TYR A 415 -0.55 22.37 33.94
CA TYR A 415 -0.61 22.31 32.48
C TYR A 415 -1.82 23.07 31.93
N ARG A 416 -3.00 22.90 32.54
CA ARG A 416 -4.23 23.66 32.24
C ARG A 416 -4.00 25.16 32.37
N ASP A 417 -3.38 25.59 33.47
CA ASP A 417 -3.11 27.01 33.74
C ASP A 417 -2.18 27.67 32.70
N MET A 418 -1.35 26.89 32.01
CA MET A 418 -0.53 27.40 30.89
C MET A 418 -1.36 27.76 29.65
N PHE A 419 -2.53 27.14 29.49
CA PHE A 419 -3.46 27.47 28.40
C PHE A 419 -4.46 28.55 28.82
N SER A 420 -5.24 28.27 29.88
CA SER A 420 -6.22 29.20 30.44
C SER A 420 -6.79 28.65 31.74
N LYS A 421 -6.82 29.49 32.78
CA LYS A 421 -7.44 29.15 34.08
C LYS A 421 -8.96 28.98 34.02
N GLU A 422 -9.59 29.41 32.92
CA GLU A 422 -11.03 29.26 32.72
C GLU A 422 -11.44 27.83 32.35
N ILE A 423 -10.52 27.04 31.77
CA ILE A 423 -10.77 25.63 31.44
C ILE A 423 -11.12 24.89 32.73
N LYS A 424 -12.23 24.16 32.73
CA LYS A 424 -12.72 23.47 33.91
C LYS A 424 -12.02 22.12 34.06
N ILE A 425 -11.67 21.75 35.28
CA ILE A 425 -11.15 20.42 35.61
C ILE A 425 -12.27 19.65 36.32
N ILE A 426 -12.56 18.45 35.83
CA ILE A 426 -13.55 17.53 36.42
C ILE A 426 -12.95 16.12 36.51
N THR A 427 -13.56 15.29 37.33
CA THR A 427 -13.24 13.86 37.43
C THR A 427 -13.91 13.07 36.31
N ASP A 428 -13.35 11.91 35.97
CA ASP A 428 -13.97 10.90 35.10
C ASP A 428 -15.39 10.50 35.55
N ASN A 429 -15.62 10.38 36.86
CA ASN A 429 -16.93 10.09 37.46
C ASN A 429 -17.97 11.20 37.20
N GLU A 430 -17.56 12.46 37.26
CA GLU A 430 -18.43 13.60 36.94
C GLU A 430 -18.69 13.67 35.44
N ALA A 431 -17.66 13.52 34.62
CA ALA A 431 -17.75 13.55 33.16
C ALA A 431 -18.76 12.52 32.61
N LEU A 432 -18.86 11.34 33.23
CA LEU A 432 -19.83 10.30 32.86
C LEU A 432 -21.30 10.69 33.12
N LYS A 433 -21.56 11.70 33.96
CA LYS A 433 -22.89 12.16 34.35
C LYS A 433 -23.26 13.50 33.73
N MET A 434 -22.32 14.15 33.04
CA MET A 434 -22.49 15.47 32.44
C MET A 434 -22.82 15.36 30.95
N ASP A 435 -23.61 16.31 30.45
CA ASP A 435 -23.71 16.57 29.02
C ASP A 435 -22.48 17.37 28.57
N LEU A 436 -21.62 16.71 27.79
CA LEU A 436 -20.39 17.28 27.22
C LEU A 436 -20.51 17.51 25.71
N SER A 437 -21.71 17.44 25.14
CA SER A 437 -21.94 17.58 23.69
C SER A 437 -21.53 18.94 23.11
N ASN A 438 -21.51 20.01 23.90
CA ASN A 438 -21.12 21.35 23.47
C ASN A 438 -19.69 21.74 23.84
N SER A 439 -18.88 20.80 24.33
CA SER A 439 -17.57 21.05 24.89
C SER A 439 -16.46 20.31 24.17
N ASP A 440 -15.30 20.95 24.09
CA ASP A 440 -14.07 20.20 23.84
C ASP A 440 -13.64 19.52 25.14
N ILE A 441 -13.04 18.33 25.02
CA ILE A 441 -12.63 17.54 26.16
C ILE A 441 -11.17 17.12 26.02
N VAL A 442 -10.42 17.21 27.11
CA VAL A 442 -9.03 16.76 27.18
C VAL A 442 -8.91 15.77 28.34
N ILE A 443 -8.53 14.55 28.05
CA ILE A 443 -8.62 13.42 28.97
C ILE A 443 -7.21 13.02 29.40
N PHE A 444 -7.01 12.87 30.71
CA PHE A 444 -5.75 12.43 31.31
C PHE A 444 -5.95 11.20 32.18
N GLY A 445 -4.99 10.27 32.14
CA GLY A 445 -5.01 9.04 32.94
C GLY A 445 -4.77 7.80 32.09
N THR A 446 -4.56 6.66 32.74
CA THR A 446 -4.50 5.37 32.04
C THR A 446 -5.90 4.91 31.61
N ILE A 447 -5.98 3.98 30.66
CA ILE A 447 -7.27 3.42 30.22
C ILE A 447 -8.04 2.81 31.39
N ASN A 448 -7.33 2.14 32.31
CA ASN A 448 -7.97 1.49 33.45
C ASN A 448 -8.31 2.48 34.57
N GLY A 449 -7.54 3.57 34.71
CA GLY A 449 -7.75 4.57 35.75
C GLY A 449 -8.74 5.69 35.42
N ASN A 450 -9.02 5.94 34.13
CA ASN A 450 -10.01 6.93 33.68
C ASN A 450 -11.26 6.22 33.10
N LEU A 451 -12.37 6.20 33.86
CA LEU A 451 -13.58 5.50 33.43
C LEU A 451 -14.24 6.12 32.18
N PHE A 452 -14.11 7.44 32.00
CA PHE A 452 -14.61 8.13 30.81
C PHE A 452 -13.81 7.71 29.57
N LEU A 453 -12.47 7.66 29.68
CA LEU A 453 -11.60 7.16 28.62
C LEU A 453 -11.94 5.71 28.26
N LYS A 454 -12.05 4.84 29.27
CA LYS A 454 -12.37 3.41 29.09
C LYS A 454 -13.66 3.18 28.30
N LYS A 455 -14.68 4.02 28.53
CA LYS A 455 -15.96 3.95 27.83
C LYS A 455 -15.84 4.28 26.34
N HIS A 456 -14.96 5.23 25.98
CA HIS A 456 -14.93 5.84 24.65
C HIS A 456 -13.72 5.46 23.80
N ILE A 457 -12.68 4.85 24.36
CA ILE A 457 -11.41 4.57 23.64
C ILE A 457 -11.60 3.75 22.35
N ASN A 458 -12.61 2.87 22.29
CA ASN A 458 -12.86 1.99 21.14
C ASN A 458 -13.33 2.71 19.87
N ILE A 459 -13.70 3.99 19.94
CA ILE A 459 -14.07 4.77 18.75
C ILE A 459 -12.86 5.28 17.97
N ILE A 460 -11.67 5.18 18.55
CA ILE A 460 -10.42 5.69 17.98
C ILE A 460 -9.68 4.53 17.31
N PRO A 461 -9.06 4.74 16.14
CA PRO A 461 -8.39 3.67 15.41
C PRO A 461 -6.95 3.44 15.91
N ILE A 462 -6.74 3.50 17.23
CA ILE A 462 -5.50 3.13 17.93
C ILE A 462 -5.87 2.27 19.13
N LYS A 463 -5.08 1.22 19.37
CA LYS A 463 -5.20 0.39 20.56
C LYS A 463 -3.94 0.49 21.41
N ILE A 464 -4.14 0.66 22.71
CA ILE A 464 -3.10 0.60 23.73
C ILE A 464 -3.43 -0.55 24.69
N THR A 465 -2.41 -1.33 25.02
CA THR A 465 -2.45 -2.47 25.95
C THR A 465 -1.30 -2.36 26.93
N ASP A 466 -1.17 -3.26 27.89
CA ASP A 466 -0.06 -3.23 28.86
C ASP A 466 1.31 -3.57 28.24
N SER A 467 1.34 -4.20 27.05
CA SER A 467 2.57 -4.70 26.40
C SER A 467 2.87 -4.13 25.02
N TYR A 468 1.94 -3.38 24.42
CA TYR A 468 2.14 -2.72 23.12
C TYR A 468 1.09 -1.64 22.83
N ILE A 469 1.39 -0.79 21.85
CA ILE A 469 0.45 0.13 21.19
C ILE A 469 0.38 -0.20 19.70
N ILE A 470 -0.82 -0.22 19.13
CA ILE A 470 -1.09 -0.47 17.71
C ILE A 470 -1.61 0.83 17.07
N SER A 471 -0.82 1.38 16.15
CA SER A 471 -1.14 2.46 15.22
C SER A 471 -1.30 1.88 13.80
N ASN A 472 -0.56 2.41 12.82
CA ASN A 472 -0.30 1.73 11.54
C ASN A 472 0.80 0.65 11.67
N LYS A 473 1.41 0.50 12.84
CA LYS A 473 2.34 -0.57 13.19
C LYS A 473 2.17 -0.95 14.65
N THR A 474 2.76 -2.08 15.05
CA THR A 474 2.81 -2.49 16.46
C THR A 474 4.09 -1.96 17.09
N VAL A 475 3.95 -1.11 18.11
CA VAL A 475 5.04 -0.63 18.96
C VAL A 475 5.00 -1.42 20.27
N ASN A 476 5.97 -2.34 20.44
CA ASN A 476 6.08 -3.15 21.65
C ASN A 476 6.74 -2.36 22.79
N GLY A 477 6.25 -2.53 24.01
CA GLY A 477 6.77 -1.84 25.20
C GLY A 477 5.81 -1.91 26.37
N THR A 478 6.30 -1.61 27.58
CA THR A 478 5.47 -1.63 28.81
C THR A 478 5.46 -0.27 29.54
N ASP A 479 6.11 0.74 28.98
CA ASP A 479 6.20 2.11 29.53
C ASP A 479 5.91 3.18 28.46
N LEU A 480 5.08 2.82 27.49
CA LEU A 480 4.74 3.67 26.36
C LEU A 480 3.70 4.72 26.74
N GLN A 481 3.87 5.89 26.16
CA GLN A 481 3.00 7.05 26.22
C GLN A 481 2.24 7.19 24.91
N LEU A 482 1.02 7.71 24.98
CA LEU A 482 0.19 8.02 23.83
C LEU A 482 -0.47 9.38 24.01
N VAL A 483 -0.21 10.27 23.07
CA VAL A 483 -1.03 11.47 22.85
C VAL A 483 -1.79 11.25 21.56
N THR A 484 -3.11 11.38 21.60
CA THR A 484 -3.94 11.26 20.39
C THR A 484 -5.17 12.15 20.46
N SER A 485 -5.79 12.39 19.30
CA SER A 485 -6.98 13.21 19.17
C SER A 485 -8.06 12.51 18.36
N TRP A 486 -9.30 12.81 18.67
CA TRP A 486 -10.47 12.40 17.91
C TRP A 486 -11.54 13.47 18.03
N VAL A 487 -12.69 13.27 17.40
CA VAL A 487 -13.86 14.10 17.69
C VAL A 487 -14.53 13.67 18.99
N ASN A 488 -15.23 14.58 19.64
CA ASN A 488 -16.00 14.28 20.84
C ASN A 488 -17.09 13.23 20.54
N PRO A 489 -17.22 12.17 21.36
CA PRO A 489 -18.15 11.07 21.13
C PRO A 489 -19.63 11.51 21.08
N TYR A 490 -19.98 12.65 21.66
CA TYR A 490 -21.34 13.19 21.68
C TYR A 490 -21.60 14.24 20.59
N ASN A 491 -20.54 14.81 19.99
CA ASN A 491 -20.65 15.82 18.94
C ASN A 491 -19.37 15.89 18.10
N ASN A 492 -19.47 15.50 16.82
CA ASN A 492 -18.32 15.43 15.92
C ASN A 492 -17.71 16.79 15.54
N LYS A 493 -18.32 17.92 15.93
CA LYS A 493 -17.78 19.28 15.75
C LYS A 493 -16.90 19.74 16.91
N LYS A 494 -16.81 18.95 17.98
CA LYS A 494 -16.00 19.23 19.16
C LYS A 494 -14.82 18.28 19.24
N ALA A 495 -13.75 18.70 19.89
CA ALA A 495 -12.51 17.93 20.00
C ALA A 495 -12.50 17.02 21.22
N MET A 496 -11.89 15.85 21.08
CA MET A 496 -11.50 14.97 22.17
C MET A 496 -10.00 14.73 22.08
N ILE A 497 -9.24 15.20 23.05
CA ILE A 497 -7.79 15.01 23.13
C ILE A 497 -7.49 14.06 24.28
N ILE A 498 -6.57 13.13 24.08
CA ILE A 498 -6.24 12.09 25.06
C ILE A 498 -4.73 12.10 25.31
N TYR A 499 -4.39 12.21 26.58
CA TYR A 499 -3.05 12.05 27.13
C TYR A 499 -3.07 10.82 28.05
N THR A 500 -2.62 9.69 27.53
CA THR A 500 -2.64 8.39 28.23
C THR A 500 -1.27 7.73 28.17
N ALA A 501 -1.08 6.70 28.98
CA ALA A 501 0.09 5.82 28.93
C ALA A 501 -0.28 4.42 29.43
N GLN A 502 0.63 3.46 29.27
CA GLN A 502 0.48 2.11 29.81
C GLN A 502 0.57 2.10 31.34
N LYS A 503 1.33 3.03 31.91
CA LYS A 503 1.49 3.24 33.35
C LYS A 503 1.23 4.70 33.69
N ILE A 504 0.70 4.96 34.89
CA ILE A 504 0.41 6.33 35.32
C ILE A 504 1.69 7.15 35.51
N GLU A 505 2.78 6.50 35.91
CA GLU A 505 4.13 7.07 36.07
C GLU A 505 4.70 7.64 34.75
N SER A 506 4.24 7.12 33.60
CA SER A 506 4.64 7.61 32.28
C SER A 506 3.82 8.83 31.85
N ILE A 507 2.73 9.20 32.54
CA ILE A 507 2.00 10.46 32.29
C ILE A 507 2.78 11.61 32.95
N LYS A 508 3.89 11.98 32.31
CA LYS A 508 4.82 13.01 32.76
C LYS A 508 4.45 14.38 32.20
N ASN A 509 5.26 15.39 32.53
CA ASN A 509 5.14 16.70 31.92
C ASN A 509 5.45 16.65 30.41
N PHE A 510 4.40 16.45 29.62
CA PHE A 510 4.46 16.38 28.17
C PHE A 510 4.97 17.66 27.50
N TYR A 511 5.13 18.78 28.23
CA TYR A 511 5.74 20.00 27.71
C TYR A 511 7.13 19.76 27.10
N PHE A 512 7.92 18.84 27.65
CA PHE A 512 9.26 18.54 27.14
C PHE A 512 9.26 17.77 25.81
N SER A 513 8.08 17.42 25.27
CA SER A 513 7.93 16.90 23.90
C SER A 513 7.18 17.93 23.05
N SER A 514 7.93 18.73 22.30
CA SER A 514 7.39 19.81 21.47
C SER A 514 6.49 19.31 20.34
N ASN A 515 6.69 18.06 19.89
CA ASN A 515 6.04 17.53 18.70
C ASN A 515 4.85 16.60 18.99
N LYS A 516 4.52 16.37 20.26
CA LYS A 516 3.46 15.43 20.67
C LYS A 516 2.07 15.74 20.09
N ASP A 517 1.83 17.00 19.75
CA ASP A 517 0.53 17.52 19.34
C ASP A 517 0.49 17.90 17.86
N GLN A 518 1.60 17.74 17.12
CA GLN A 518 1.69 18.08 15.70
C GLN A 518 1.02 17.02 14.80
N TYR A 519 0.77 15.83 15.35
CA TYR A 519 0.22 14.66 14.66
C TYR A 519 -1.10 14.23 15.30
N HIS A 520 -1.95 13.48 14.59
CA HIS A 520 -3.18 12.93 15.20
C HIS A 520 -2.88 11.88 16.28
N TYR A 521 -1.71 11.24 16.21
CA TYR A 521 -1.17 10.45 17.29
C TYR A 521 0.35 10.60 17.41
N TRP A 522 0.83 10.43 18.64
CA TRP A 522 2.22 10.42 19.02
C TRP A 522 2.43 9.35 20.09
N ILE A 523 3.33 8.42 19.81
CA ILE A 523 3.75 7.33 20.69
C ILE A 523 5.19 7.56 21.09
N ALA A 524 5.49 7.41 22.37
CA ALA A 524 6.81 7.65 22.91
C ALA A 524 7.14 6.75 24.09
N GLU A 525 8.42 6.66 24.40
CA GLU A 525 8.92 6.13 25.65
C GLU A 525 9.75 7.22 26.32
N ASN A 526 9.46 7.53 27.58
CA ASN A 526 10.15 8.57 28.34
C ASN A 526 10.28 9.93 27.60
N LEU A 527 9.20 10.37 26.95
CA LEU A 527 9.09 11.61 26.17
C LEU A 527 9.88 11.64 24.85
N ILE A 528 10.53 10.53 24.48
CA ILE A 528 11.25 10.38 23.21
C ILE A 528 10.29 9.76 22.18
N PRO A 529 9.99 10.45 21.06
CA PRO A 529 9.10 9.93 20.04
C PRO A 529 9.61 8.60 19.46
N ILE A 530 8.75 7.59 19.41
CA ILE A 530 8.98 6.30 18.75
C ILE A 530 8.19 6.22 17.44
N ASP A 531 6.95 6.74 17.47
CA ASP A 531 6.06 6.72 16.30
C ASP A 531 5.11 7.91 16.31
N THR A 532 4.79 8.42 15.12
CA THR A 532 3.90 9.56 14.94
C THR A 532 3.17 9.43 13.63
N GLY A 533 1.91 9.87 13.58
CA GLY A 533 1.20 9.86 12.31
C GLY A 533 -0.16 10.54 12.34
N ASN A 534 -0.76 10.58 11.17
CA ASN A 534 -2.07 11.17 10.97
C ASN A 534 -3.10 10.09 10.68
N TYR A 535 -4.30 10.31 11.20
CA TYR A 535 -5.49 9.68 10.65
C TYR A 535 -5.84 10.29 9.29
N GLU A 536 -6.11 9.42 8.33
CA GLU A 536 -6.54 9.72 6.98
C GLU A 536 -7.83 8.97 6.67
N LYS A 537 -8.56 9.44 5.65
CA LYS A 537 -9.86 8.91 5.28
C LYS A 537 -9.75 8.09 4.01
N TYR A 538 -9.81 6.76 4.13
CA TYR A 538 -9.78 5.82 3.00
C TYR A 538 -11.13 5.12 2.87
N SER A 539 -11.72 5.13 1.67
CA SER A 539 -13.06 4.53 1.43
C SER A 539 -14.11 4.96 2.47
N ARG A 540 -14.05 6.25 2.87
CA ARG A 540 -14.89 6.89 3.91
C ARG A 540 -14.62 6.43 5.36
N VAL A 541 -13.55 5.70 5.63
CA VAL A 541 -13.13 5.24 6.98
C VAL A 541 -11.92 6.03 7.45
N TRP A 542 -11.98 6.56 8.68
CA TRP A 542 -10.82 7.17 9.32
C TRP A 542 -9.94 6.12 9.99
N MET A 543 -8.65 6.10 9.66
CA MET A 543 -7.66 5.18 10.24
C MET A 543 -6.24 5.79 10.18
N PRO A 544 -5.25 5.29 10.95
CA PRO A 544 -3.85 5.65 10.76
C PRO A 544 -3.44 5.49 9.29
N SER A 545 -2.68 6.45 8.77
CA SER A 545 -2.10 6.34 7.43
C SER A 545 -1.23 5.09 7.31
N ILE A 546 -1.49 4.27 6.29
CA ILE A 546 -0.82 2.97 6.04
C ILE A 546 0.14 3.00 4.85
N PHE A 547 0.33 4.19 4.25
CA PHE A 547 1.17 4.41 3.07
C PHE A 547 2.54 4.97 3.45
#